data_AF-A0A365ZC34-F1
#
_entry.id   AF-A0A365ZC34-F1
#
_cell.length_a   1.000
_cell.length_b   1.000
_cell.length_c   1.000
_cell.angle_alpha   90.00
_cell.angle_beta   90.00
_cell.angle_gamma   90.00
#
_symmetry.space_group_name_H-M   'P 1'
#
loop_
_entity.id
_entity.type
_entity.pdbx_description
1 polymer ?
#
loop_
_entity_poly.entity_id
_entity_poly.type
_entity_poly.pdbx_seq_one_letter_code
_entity_poly.pdbx_strand_id
1 'polypeptide(L)'
;MQDPGTRETTRPGWAALVRLVIVVAVLGVAGVGAWLLARAGTPEASPTTTDIPALQVEPADVEPGSVIPAADTIAGAETGGGEVRPQQQAGDPLGAWAERTSAAVGVPARALRAYGNAELALRAHQPDCRISWATLAGIGRVESDHGQYRDAVLGDDGRPSTPIIGVPLNGSAGVRAIPDTDGGRLDGDPVHDRAVGPMQFIPSTWERWASDGNGDGLADPHQIDDAALTAARYLCAGGRDMASAEGWWAGIMSYNNSVEYAQKVFGLADTYARQAQTAQG
;
A
#
# COMPACT_ATOMS: atom_id res chain seq x y z
N MET A 1 97.02 -35.92 23.08
CA MET A 1 95.84 -36.79 22.88
C MET A 1 94.66 -35.86 22.63
N GLN A 2 94.30 -35.70 21.35
CA GLN A 2 93.15 -34.93 20.89
C GLN A 2 91.84 -35.62 21.27
N ASP A 3 90.79 -34.85 21.60
CA ASP A 3 89.40 -35.00 21.08
C ASP A 3 88.54 -33.75 21.45
N PRO A 4 87.36 -33.50 20.84
CA PRO A 4 87.22 -32.42 19.87
C PRO A 4 86.13 -31.39 20.26
N GLY A 5 86.24 -30.18 19.71
CA GLY A 5 85.19 -29.18 19.78
C GLY A 5 84.01 -29.54 18.88
N THR A 6 82.81 -29.61 19.45
CA THR A 6 81.55 -29.70 18.71
C THR A 6 81.20 -28.33 18.14
N ARG A 7 81.27 -28.18 16.81
CA ARG A 7 80.67 -27.04 16.11
C ARG A 7 79.16 -27.27 15.99
N GLU A 8 78.37 -26.48 16.70
CA GLU A 8 76.94 -26.35 16.41
C GLU A 8 76.77 -25.67 15.04
N THR A 9 76.26 -26.44 14.09
CA THR A 9 75.86 -25.93 12.77
C THR A 9 74.39 -25.55 12.84
N THR A 10 74.09 -24.29 13.14
CA THR A 10 72.74 -23.75 12.93
C THR A 10 72.46 -23.73 11.42
N ARG A 11 71.71 -24.73 10.95
CA ARG A 11 71.28 -24.84 9.55
C ARG A 11 70.36 -23.66 9.20
N PRO A 12 70.71 -22.81 8.20
CA PRO A 12 69.95 -21.60 7.86
C PRO A 12 68.52 -21.87 7.39
N GLY A 13 68.20 -23.11 7.01
CA GLY A 13 66.87 -23.53 6.59
C GLY A 13 65.84 -23.63 7.72
N TRP A 14 66.25 -23.93 8.96
CA TRP A 14 65.30 -24.09 10.07
C TRP A 14 64.67 -22.76 10.47
N ALA A 15 65.47 -21.70 10.56
CA ALA A 15 64.97 -20.36 10.88
C ALA A 15 64.02 -19.81 9.80
N ALA A 16 64.28 -20.14 8.52
CA ALA A 16 63.39 -19.79 7.42
C ALA A 16 62.06 -20.57 7.46
N LEU A 17 62.12 -21.87 7.79
CA LEU A 17 60.93 -22.72 7.97
C LEU A 17 60.06 -22.25 9.14
N VAL A 18 60.67 -21.89 10.28
CA VAL A 18 59.93 -21.35 11.43
C VAL A 18 59.27 -20.01 11.09
N ARG A 19 59.96 -19.11 10.39
CA ARG A 19 59.38 -17.84 9.94
C ARG A 19 58.23 -18.05 8.96
N LEU A 20 58.36 -19.01 8.02
CA LEU A 20 57.30 -19.34 7.08
C LEU A 20 56.05 -19.88 7.81
N VAL A 21 56.23 -20.77 8.79
CA VAL A 21 55.12 -21.31 9.59
C VAL A 21 54.40 -20.22 10.38
N ILE A 22 55.16 -19.28 10.98
CA ILE A 22 54.57 -18.13 11.69
C ILE A 22 53.79 -17.23 10.74
N VAL A 23 54.33 -16.91 9.56
CA VAL A 23 53.63 -16.08 8.56
C VAL A 23 52.34 -16.76 8.09
N VAL A 24 52.38 -18.06 7.80
CA VAL A 24 51.19 -18.83 7.41
C VAL A 24 50.16 -18.89 8.54
N ALA A 25 50.58 -19.06 9.78
CA ALA A 25 49.67 -19.06 10.93
C ALA A 25 49.01 -17.70 11.15
N VAL A 26 49.77 -16.60 11.05
CA VAL A 26 49.23 -15.23 11.18
C VAL A 26 48.27 -14.90 10.04
N LEU A 27 48.61 -15.26 8.79
CA LEU A 27 47.72 -15.08 7.64
C LEU A 27 46.46 -15.94 7.76
N GLY A 28 46.57 -17.16 8.30
CA GLY A 28 45.43 -18.02 8.59
C GLY A 28 44.49 -17.43 9.64
N VAL A 29 45.03 -16.91 10.75
CA VAL A 29 44.24 -16.26 11.82
C VAL A 29 43.62 -14.96 11.32
N ALA A 30 44.34 -14.15 10.54
CA ALA A 30 43.80 -12.92 9.94
C ALA A 30 42.72 -13.23 8.90
N GLY A 31 42.90 -14.26 8.08
CA GLY A 31 41.91 -14.74 7.12
C GLY A 31 40.65 -15.28 7.78
N VAL A 32 40.80 -16.08 8.84
CA VAL A 32 39.67 -16.58 9.65
C VAL A 32 38.97 -15.44 10.39
N GLY A 33 39.72 -14.48 10.96
CA GLY A 33 39.15 -13.30 11.60
C GLY A 33 38.37 -12.41 10.63
N ALA A 34 38.92 -12.15 9.44
CA ALA A 34 38.24 -11.42 8.38
C ALA A 34 36.99 -12.16 7.87
N TRP A 35 37.05 -13.48 7.75
CA TRP A 35 35.91 -14.31 7.34
C TRP A 35 34.80 -14.37 8.41
N LEU A 36 35.16 -14.45 9.69
CA LEU A 36 34.21 -14.39 10.80
C LEU A 36 33.58 -13.01 10.95
N LEU A 37 34.34 -11.93 10.76
CA LEU A 37 33.80 -10.56 10.75
C LEU A 37 32.90 -10.30 9.53
N ALA A 38 33.24 -10.85 8.36
CA ALA A 38 32.40 -10.78 7.18
C ALA A 38 31.07 -11.54 7.37
N ARG A 39 31.07 -12.68 8.07
CA ARG A 39 29.84 -13.41 8.44
C ARG A 39 29.02 -12.75 9.54
N ALA A 40 29.66 -12.06 10.48
CA ALA A 40 28.96 -11.34 11.56
C ALA A 40 28.36 -10.00 11.08
N GLY A 41 28.83 -9.47 9.94
CA GLY A 41 28.40 -8.20 9.37
C GLY A 41 27.46 -8.31 8.16
N THR A 42 27.03 -9.50 7.76
CA THR A 42 25.92 -9.61 6.80
C THR A 42 24.61 -9.50 7.57
N PRO A 43 23.89 -8.37 7.53
CA PRO A 43 22.55 -8.32 8.07
C PRO A 43 21.73 -9.41 7.38
N GLU A 44 21.15 -10.32 8.17
CA GLU A 44 20.09 -11.18 7.66
C GLU A 44 19.01 -10.24 7.14
N ALA A 45 18.64 -10.40 5.86
CA ALA A 45 17.48 -9.73 5.32
C ALA A 45 16.31 -10.08 6.23
N SER A 46 15.71 -9.07 6.88
CA SER A 46 14.43 -9.26 7.56
C SER A 46 13.47 -9.91 6.55
N PRO A 47 12.60 -10.84 6.97
CA PRO A 47 11.64 -11.43 6.04
C PRO A 47 10.89 -10.30 5.36
N THR A 48 11.14 -10.11 4.06
CA THR A 48 10.31 -9.25 3.22
C THR A 48 8.90 -9.77 3.44
N THR A 49 8.03 -8.97 4.04
CA THR A 49 6.69 -9.42 4.42
C THR A 49 5.99 -9.87 3.13
N THR A 50 5.86 -11.20 2.97
CA THR A 50 5.34 -11.83 1.75
C THR A 50 3.84 -11.65 1.60
N ASP A 51 3.18 -11.16 2.65
CA ASP A 51 1.75 -10.89 2.71
C ASP A 51 1.51 -9.38 2.63
N ILE A 52 1.74 -8.75 1.48
CA ILE A 52 1.18 -7.42 1.18
C ILE A 52 0.19 -7.62 0.04
N PRO A 53 -1.05 -7.10 0.10
CA PRO A 53 -2.04 -7.32 -0.96
C PRO A 53 -1.52 -6.92 -2.35
N ALA A 54 -0.73 -5.84 -2.42
CA ALA A 54 -0.04 -5.39 -3.62
C ALA A 54 0.85 -6.43 -4.31
N LEU A 55 1.41 -7.43 -3.59
CA LEU A 55 2.26 -8.48 -4.19
C LEU A 55 1.44 -9.52 -4.96
N GLN A 56 0.14 -9.61 -4.72
CA GLN A 56 -0.76 -10.58 -5.38
C GLN A 56 -1.38 -10.02 -6.65
N VAL A 57 -1.14 -8.74 -6.96
CA VAL A 57 -1.71 -8.04 -8.11
C VAL A 57 -0.61 -7.83 -9.14
N GLU A 58 -0.82 -8.34 -10.36
CA GLU A 58 0.08 -8.10 -11.48
C GLU A 58 -0.15 -6.66 -12.02
N PRO A 59 0.91 -5.88 -12.31
CA PRO A 59 0.78 -4.57 -12.92
C PRO A 59 0.22 -4.68 -14.35
N ALA A 60 -0.65 -3.77 -14.75
CA ALA A 60 -1.06 -3.65 -16.15
C ALA A 60 0.08 -3.11 -17.04
N ASP A 61 0.20 -3.65 -18.25
CA ASP A 61 1.14 -3.16 -19.27
C ASP A 61 0.61 -1.89 -19.95
N VAL A 62 0.67 -0.78 -19.22
CA VAL A 62 0.22 0.54 -19.67
C VAL A 62 1.27 1.61 -19.38
N GLU A 63 1.49 2.51 -20.34
CA GLU A 63 2.44 3.61 -20.21
C GLU A 63 1.84 4.74 -19.34
N PRO A 64 2.58 5.25 -18.34
CA PRO A 64 2.12 6.38 -17.53
C PRO A 64 1.66 7.59 -18.34
N GLY A 65 0.51 8.15 -17.99
CA GLY A 65 -0.06 9.34 -18.62
C GLY A 65 -0.63 9.12 -20.03
N SER A 66 -0.60 7.89 -20.56
CA SER A 66 -1.09 7.61 -21.92
C SER A 66 -2.61 7.38 -22.00
N VAL A 67 -3.18 6.68 -21.01
CA VAL A 67 -4.60 6.29 -20.96
C VAL A 67 -5.11 6.30 -19.53
N ILE A 68 -6.44 6.27 -19.38
CA ILE A 68 -7.13 6.03 -18.11
C ILE A 68 -7.80 4.65 -18.09
N PRO A 69 -8.07 4.08 -16.91
CA PRO A 69 -8.93 2.90 -16.81
C PRO A 69 -10.31 3.17 -17.40
N ALA A 70 -11.01 2.11 -17.84
CA ALA A 70 -12.44 2.21 -18.08
C ALA A 70 -13.15 2.79 -16.84
N ALA A 71 -14.14 3.65 -17.08
CA ALA A 71 -14.99 4.19 -16.03
C ALA A 71 -16.39 3.57 -16.14
N ASP A 72 -16.89 3.04 -15.03
CA ASP A 72 -18.31 2.75 -14.84
C ASP A 72 -18.85 3.78 -13.85
N THR A 73 -19.85 4.56 -14.26
CA THR A 73 -20.48 5.57 -13.39
C THR A 73 -21.74 5.00 -12.78
N ILE A 74 -21.98 5.28 -11.50
CA ILE A 74 -23.22 4.87 -10.84
C ILE A 74 -24.42 5.56 -11.52
N ALA A 75 -25.15 4.80 -12.35
CA ALA A 75 -26.35 5.26 -13.03
C ALA A 75 -27.51 5.39 -12.02
N GLY A 76 -28.23 6.52 -12.06
CA GLY A 76 -29.47 6.72 -11.29
C GLY A 76 -29.44 7.72 -10.13
N ALA A 77 -28.33 8.43 -9.90
CA ALA A 77 -28.31 9.60 -9.02
C ALA A 77 -28.45 10.90 -9.83
N GLU A 78 -29.46 10.96 -10.71
CA GLU A 78 -29.89 12.23 -11.29
C GLU A 78 -30.80 12.94 -10.27
N THR A 79 -30.46 14.19 -9.95
CA THR A 79 -31.34 15.11 -9.24
C THR A 79 -32.55 15.44 -10.12
N GLY A 80 -33.57 14.58 -10.10
CA GLY A 80 -34.83 14.78 -10.79
C GLY A 80 -35.68 15.84 -10.09
N GLY A 81 -35.71 17.06 -10.64
CA GLY A 81 -36.67 18.11 -10.30
C GLY A 81 -38.09 17.83 -10.83
N GLY A 82 -38.68 16.70 -10.43
CA GLY A 82 -40.02 16.27 -10.85
C GLY A 82 -40.96 16.02 -9.68
N GLU A 83 -42.20 16.51 -9.82
CA GLU A 83 -43.31 16.50 -8.85
C GLU A 83 -43.41 15.27 -7.93
N VAL A 84 -43.58 15.55 -6.62
CA VAL A 84 -43.73 14.57 -5.54
C VAL A 84 -45.06 13.82 -5.70
N ARG A 85 -44.99 12.52 -6.04
CA ARG A 85 -46.06 11.55 -5.77
C ARG A 85 -45.72 10.73 -4.52
N PRO A 86 -46.62 10.62 -3.54
CA PRO A 86 -46.34 9.85 -2.34
C PRO A 86 -46.83 8.40 -2.49
N GLN A 87 -45.90 7.43 -2.33
CA GLN A 87 -45.97 6.24 -1.45
C GLN A 87 -45.34 4.94 -2.01
N GLN A 88 -44.57 4.31 -1.10
CA GLN A 88 -44.19 2.90 -0.95
C GLN A 88 -42.84 2.43 -1.57
N GLN A 89 -41.92 2.13 -0.64
CA GLN A 89 -40.49 1.79 -0.77
C GLN A 89 -39.60 2.94 -1.24
N ALA A 90 -39.20 3.81 -0.30
CA ALA A 90 -37.93 4.50 -0.43
C ALA A 90 -36.83 3.43 -0.39
N GLY A 91 -36.48 2.88 -1.57
CA GLY A 91 -35.41 1.92 -1.70
C GLY A 91 -34.06 2.54 -1.35
N ASP A 92 -33.07 1.69 -1.14
CA ASP A 92 -31.66 2.05 -1.03
C ASP A 92 -30.99 1.75 -2.39
N PRO A 93 -30.95 2.71 -3.34
CA PRO A 93 -30.53 2.43 -4.71
C PRO A 93 -29.04 2.13 -4.79
N LEU A 94 -28.24 2.81 -3.96
CA LEU A 94 -26.80 2.57 -3.86
C LEU A 94 -26.53 1.17 -3.32
N GLY A 95 -27.29 0.75 -2.31
CA GLY A 95 -27.20 -0.61 -1.81
C GLY A 95 -27.54 -1.66 -2.83
N ALA A 96 -28.65 -1.48 -3.54
CA ALA A 96 -29.03 -2.39 -4.61
C ALA A 96 -27.99 -2.44 -5.74
N TRP A 97 -27.38 -1.30 -6.09
CA TRP A 97 -26.25 -1.25 -7.02
C TRP A 97 -25.04 -2.01 -6.47
N ALA A 98 -24.65 -1.78 -5.22
CA ALA A 98 -23.48 -2.41 -4.61
C ALA A 98 -23.60 -3.94 -4.57
N GLU A 99 -24.77 -4.50 -4.25
CA GLU A 99 -25.00 -5.95 -4.27
C GLU A 99 -24.83 -6.55 -5.68
N ARG A 100 -25.44 -5.91 -6.70
CA ARG A 100 -25.31 -6.38 -8.09
C ARG A 100 -23.87 -6.28 -8.59
N THR A 101 -23.21 -5.16 -8.32
CA THR A 101 -21.82 -4.94 -8.71
C THR A 101 -20.89 -5.91 -7.98
N SER A 102 -21.12 -6.16 -6.68
CA SER A 102 -20.34 -7.12 -5.88
C SER A 102 -20.35 -8.51 -6.51
N ALA A 103 -21.52 -9.00 -6.91
CA ALA A 103 -21.66 -10.29 -7.59
C ALA A 103 -20.89 -10.37 -8.93
N ALA A 104 -20.71 -9.25 -9.62
CA ALA A 104 -20.02 -9.18 -10.89
C ALA A 104 -18.49 -9.08 -10.75
N VAL A 105 -18.00 -8.32 -9.75
CA VAL A 105 -16.58 -7.95 -9.65
C VAL A 105 -15.83 -8.61 -8.49
N GLY A 106 -16.54 -9.28 -7.58
CA GLY A 106 -15.93 -9.96 -6.43
C GLY A 106 -15.45 -9.04 -5.30
N VAL A 107 -15.79 -7.74 -5.35
CA VAL A 107 -15.50 -6.77 -4.29
C VAL A 107 -16.63 -6.82 -3.26
N PRO A 108 -16.38 -6.79 -1.94
CA PRO A 108 -17.43 -6.78 -0.93
C PRO A 108 -18.45 -5.66 -1.17
N ALA A 109 -19.75 -5.98 -1.16
CA ALA A 109 -20.81 -4.99 -1.35
C ALA A 109 -20.70 -3.82 -0.35
N ARG A 110 -20.27 -4.10 0.88
CA ARG A 110 -20.03 -3.06 1.90
C ARG A 110 -18.94 -2.06 1.51
N ALA A 111 -17.86 -2.52 0.88
CA ALA A 111 -16.79 -1.66 0.37
C ALA A 111 -17.26 -0.88 -0.87
N LEU A 112 -18.00 -1.52 -1.77
CA LEU A 112 -18.59 -0.85 -2.93
C LEU A 112 -19.52 0.30 -2.53
N ARG A 113 -20.35 0.13 -1.50
CA ARG A 113 -21.15 1.23 -0.94
C ARG A 113 -20.30 2.43 -0.54
N ALA A 114 -19.15 2.21 0.11
CA ALA A 114 -18.23 3.28 0.52
C ALA A 114 -17.60 3.99 -0.68
N TYR A 115 -17.06 3.24 -1.64
CA TYR A 115 -16.47 3.81 -2.86
C TYR A 115 -17.50 4.56 -3.71
N GLY A 116 -18.71 4.01 -3.82
CA GLY A 116 -19.81 4.65 -4.52
C GLY A 116 -20.26 5.93 -3.83
N ASN A 117 -20.46 5.92 -2.51
CA ASN A 117 -20.77 7.14 -1.74
C ASN A 117 -19.70 8.22 -1.94
N ALA A 118 -18.42 7.85 -1.91
CA ALA A 118 -17.33 8.80 -2.15
C ALA A 118 -17.37 9.39 -3.57
N GLU A 119 -17.60 8.59 -4.61
CA GLU A 119 -17.82 9.09 -5.97
C GLU A 119 -19.01 10.06 -6.03
N LEU A 120 -20.17 9.67 -5.45
CA LEU A 120 -21.37 10.49 -5.45
C LEU A 120 -21.14 11.84 -4.75
N ALA A 121 -20.46 11.83 -3.60
CA ALA A 121 -20.12 13.02 -2.84
C ALA A 121 -19.20 13.96 -3.64
N LEU A 122 -18.13 13.43 -4.26
CA LEU A 122 -17.22 14.25 -5.05
C LEU A 122 -17.89 14.77 -6.33
N ARG A 123 -18.78 13.99 -6.94
CA ARG A 123 -19.57 14.48 -8.08
C ARG A 123 -20.47 15.67 -7.71
N ALA A 124 -21.02 15.68 -6.50
CA ALA A 124 -21.85 16.79 -6.02
C ALA A 124 -21.03 18.04 -5.64
N HIS A 125 -19.86 17.85 -5.02
CA HIS A 125 -19.08 18.96 -4.45
C HIS A 125 -17.92 19.46 -5.31
N GLN A 126 -17.38 18.60 -6.19
CA GLN A 126 -16.25 18.89 -7.07
C GLN A 126 -16.43 18.18 -8.43
N PRO A 127 -17.45 18.57 -9.22
CA PRO A 127 -17.88 17.84 -10.42
C PRO A 127 -16.78 17.69 -11.48
N ASP A 128 -15.86 18.65 -11.56
CA ASP A 128 -14.73 18.62 -12.51
C ASP A 128 -13.71 17.52 -12.17
N CYS A 129 -13.72 16.97 -10.95
CA CYS A 129 -12.78 15.90 -10.59
C CYS A 129 -13.08 14.58 -11.28
N ARG A 130 -14.36 14.18 -11.40
CA ARG A 130 -14.77 12.95 -12.11
C ARG A 130 -14.05 11.66 -11.65
N ILE A 131 -13.68 11.56 -10.37
CA ILE A 131 -13.16 10.32 -9.76
C ILE A 131 -14.22 9.20 -9.86
N SER A 132 -13.79 7.97 -10.16
CA SER A 132 -14.68 6.80 -10.25
C SER A 132 -14.56 5.87 -9.03
N TRP A 133 -15.65 5.21 -8.66
CA TRP A 133 -15.68 4.15 -7.64
C TRP A 133 -14.66 3.05 -7.96
N ALA A 134 -14.48 2.74 -9.25
CA ALA A 134 -13.55 1.70 -9.70
C ALA A 134 -12.08 2.08 -9.41
N THR A 135 -11.72 3.37 -9.49
CA THR A 135 -10.39 3.85 -9.09
C THR A 135 -10.19 3.67 -7.59
N LEU A 136 -11.18 4.05 -6.76
CA LEU A 136 -11.11 3.88 -5.31
C LEU A 136 -11.06 2.39 -4.91
N ALA A 137 -11.82 1.53 -5.61
CA ALA A 137 -11.78 0.09 -5.42
C ALA A 137 -10.40 -0.49 -5.80
N GLY A 138 -9.81 -0.06 -6.92
CA GLY A 138 -8.46 -0.45 -7.31
C GLY A 138 -7.42 -0.14 -6.22
N ILE A 139 -7.47 1.06 -5.64
CA ILE A 139 -6.62 1.42 -4.49
C ILE A 139 -6.93 0.51 -3.30
N GLY A 140 -8.20 0.38 -2.91
CA GLY A 140 -8.60 -0.44 -1.76
C GLY A 140 -8.16 -1.90 -1.83
N ARG A 141 -8.16 -2.49 -3.03
CA ARG A 141 -7.64 -3.85 -3.26
C ARG A 141 -6.13 -3.92 -3.01
N VAL A 142 -5.37 -2.97 -3.56
CA VAL A 142 -3.90 -2.92 -3.42
C VAL A 142 -3.47 -2.65 -1.98
N GLU A 143 -4.19 -1.79 -1.28
CA GLU A 143 -3.84 -1.36 0.08
C GLU A 143 -4.17 -2.42 1.13
N SER A 144 -5.36 -3.03 1.09
CA SER A 144 -5.83 -3.87 2.20
C SER A 144 -6.78 -4.98 1.79
N ASP A 145 -6.89 -5.30 0.50
CA ASP A 145 -7.95 -6.16 0.01
C ASP A 145 -9.36 -5.72 0.46
N HIS A 146 -9.67 -4.43 0.24
CA HIS A 146 -10.95 -3.83 0.62
C HIS A 146 -11.29 -3.95 2.11
N GLY A 147 -10.28 -3.88 2.98
CA GLY A 147 -10.43 -4.04 4.43
C GLY A 147 -10.36 -5.49 4.92
N GLN A 148 -9.91 -6.43 4.09
CA GLN A 148 -9.84 -7.86 4.42
C GLN A 148 -8.41 -8.39 4.66
N TYR A 149 -7.44 -7.49 4.77
CA TYR A 149 -6.04 -7.85 4.99
C TYR A 149 -5.85 -8.72 6.26
N ARG A 150 -5.06 -9.79 6.13
CA ARG A 150 -4.78 -10.79 7.20
C ARG A 150 -6.04 -11.39 7.82
N ASP A 151 -6.92 -11.91 6.96
CA ASP A 151 -8.18 -12.56 7.33
C ASP A 151 -9.17 -11.65 8.07
N ALA A 152 -8.96 -10.33 8.01
CA ALA A 152 -9.95 -9.38 8.49
C ALA A 152 -11.25 -9.53 7.69
N VAL A 153 -12.37 -9.32 8.37
CA VAL A 153 -13.69 -9.27 7.73
C VAL A 153 -14.19 -7.85 7.84
N LEU A 154 -14.59 -7.25 6.71
CA LEU A 154 -15.24 -5.95 6.72
C LEU A 154 -16.66 -6.11 7.27
N GLY A 155 -16.93 -5.53 8.44
CA GLY A 155 -18.24 -5.55 9.07
C GLY A 155 -19.25 -4.65 8.37
N ASP A 156 -20.54 -4.89 8.62
CA ASP A 156 -21.63 -4.07 8.07
C ASP A 156 -21.54 -2.59 8.50
N ASP A 157 -20.92 -2.32 9.65
CA ASP A 157 -20.61 -0.99 10.14
C ASP A 157 -19.48 -0.30 9.34
N GLY A 158 -18.79 -1.02 8.46
CA GLY A 158 -17.70 -0.53 7.61
C GLY A 158 -16.32 -0.60 8.26
N ARG A 159 -16.20 -1.26 9.41
CA ARG A 159 -14.93 -1.43 10.10
C ARG A 159 -14.38 -2.83 9.83
N PRO A 160 -13.07 -2.98 9.62
CA PRO A 160 -12.46 -4.30 9.59
C PRO A 160 -12.52 -4.91 10.99
N SER A 161 -12.76 -6.22 11.07
CA SER A 161 -12.88 -6.97 12.33
C SER A 161 -11.62 -6.89 13.21
N THR A 162 -10.48 -6.59 12.60
CA THR A 162 -9.20 -6.33 13.25
C THR A 162 -8.63 -5.02 12.69
N PRO A 163 -8.07 -4.12 13.51
CA PRO A 163 -7.39 -2.94 13.01
C PRO A 163 -6.30 -3.30 11.98
N ILE A 164 -6.33 -2.62 10.85
CA ILE A 164 -5.34 -2.79 9.77
C ILE A 164 -4.26 -1.73 9.97
N ILE A 165 -3.10 -2.14 10.45
CA ILE A 165 -1.93 -1.29 10.67
C ILE A 165 -0.76 -1.85 9.86
N GLY A 166 -0.16 -0.99 9.03
CA GLY A 166 0.97 -1.31 8.18
C GLY A 166 2.28 -1.52 8.95
N VAL A 167 3.34 -1.78 8.19
CA VAL A 167 4.71 -1.86 8.73
C VAL A 167 5.21 -0.46 9.14
N PRO A 168 6.14 -0.35 10.09
CA PRO A 168 6.86 0.89 10.37
C PRO A 168 7.49 1.47 9.12
N LEU A 169 7.23 2.75 8.85
CA LEU A 169 7.89 3.48 7.78
C LEU A 169 9.28 3.94 8.24
N ASN A 170 10.20 3.00 8.42
CA ASN A 170 11.50 3.23 9.08
C ASN A 170 12.70 3.35 8.11
N GLY A 171 12.48 3.29 6.80
CA GLY A 171 13.55 3.36 5.81
C GLY A 171 14.25 2.04 5.49
N SER A 172 13.73 0.90 5.96
CA SER A 172 14.22 -0.42 5.54
C SER A 172 14.06 -0.64 4.01
N ALA A 173 14.71 -1.66 3.44
CA ALA A 173 14.67 -1.92 2.01
C ALA A 173 13.22 -1.93 1.45
N GLY A 174 12.94 -1.06 0.47
CA GLY A 174 11.62 -0.93 -0.15
C GLY A 174 10.60 -0.09 0.64
N VAL A 175 10.97 0.44 1.81
CA VAL A 175 10.09 1.22 2.70
C VAL A 175 10.65 2.63 2.85
N ARG A 176 9.81 3.65 2.64
CA ARG A 176 10.18 5.05 2.88
C ARG A 176 10.27 5.31 4.39
N ALA A 177 11.26 6.09 4.83
CA ALA A 177 11.32 6.56 6.21
C ALA A 177 10.35 7.74 6.41
N ILE A 178 9.43 7.63 7.37
CA ILE A 178 8.51 8.67 7.83
C ILE A 178 8.50 8.64 9.37
N PRO A 179 9.04 9.66 10.06
CA PRO A 179 8.99 9.73 11.52
C PRO A 179 7.54 9.91 12.00
N ASP A 180 7.27 9.56 13.26
CA ASP A 180 5.96 9.80 13.90
C ASP A 180 5.51 11.26 13.74
N THR A 181 4.24 11.44 13.39
CA THR A 181 3.62 12.75 13.19
C THR A 181 2.43 13.03 14.11
N ASP A 182 1.95 12.05 14.87
CA ASP A 182 0.75 12.22 15.69
C ASP A 182 0.86 11.67 17.12
N GLY A 183 2.07 11.29 17.55
CA GLY A 183 2.32 10.72 18.87
C GLY A 183 1.85 9.27 19.00
N GLY A 184 1.75 8.54 17.89
CA GLY A 184 1.19 7.19 17.82
C GLY A 184 -0.33 7.13 18.06
N ARG A 185 -1.04 8.24 17.81
CA ARG A 185 -2.48 8.34 18.11
C ARG A 185 -3.31 7.45 17.18
N LEU A 186 -2.94 7.35 15.90
CA LEU A 186 -3.69 6.57 14.91
C LEU A 186 -3.16 5.14 14.73
N ASP A 187 -1.87 4.91 14.95
CA ASP A 187 -1.22 3.62 14.66
C ASP A 187 -0.54 2.94 15.85
N GLY A 188 -0.48 3.62 17.00
CA GLY A 188 0.15 3.12 18.22
C GLY A 188 1.68 3.14 18.22
N ASP A 189 2.34 3.71 17.20
CA ASP A 189 3.80 3.75 17.09
C ASP A 189 4.36 5.17 17.30
N PRO A 190 4.95 5.47 18.46
CA PRO A 190 5.45 6.81 18.77
C PRO A 190 6.84 7.10 18.16
N VAL A 191 7.32 6.29 17.22
CA VAL A 191 8.66 6.43 16.61
C VAL A 191 8.57 6.69 15.12
N HIS A 192 7.83 5.86 14.38
CA HIS A 192 7.63 6.00 12.95
C HIS A 192 6.16 5.82 12.62
N ASP A 193 5.64 6.69 11.74
CA ASP A 193 4.31 6.54 11.20
C ASP A 193 4.14 5.17 10.51
N ARG A 194 2.93 4.64 10.59
CA ARG A 194 2.47 3.47 9.85
C ARG A 194 1.23 3.83 9.07
N ALA A 195 1.04 3.16 7.94
CA ALA A 195 -0.18 3.33 7.17
C ALA A 195 -1.38 2.63 7.87
N VAL A 196 -2.53 3.31 7.96
CA VAL A 196 -3.68 2.93 8.80
C VAL A 196 -4.93 2.69 7.98
N GLY A 197 -5.64 1.61 8.31
CA GLY A 197 -7.00 1.32 7.88
C GLY A 197 -7.13 0.77 6.44
N PRO A 198 -8.37 0.59 5.96
CA PRO A 198 -8.64 -0.05 4.67
C PRO A 198 -8.02 0.64 3.45
N MET A 199 -7.68 1.94 3.57
CA MET A 199 -7.00 2.68 2.51
C MET A 199 -5.58 3.12 2.89
N GLN A 200 -5.03 2.55 3.97
CA GLN A 200 -3.61 2.66 4.35
C GLN A 200 -3.10 4.12 4.41
N PHE A 201 -3.85 5.01 5.07
CA PHE A 201 -3.42 6.41 5.21
C PHE A 201 -2.26 6.57 6.19
N ILE A 202 -1.28 7.37 5.81
CA ILE A 202 -0.25 7.86 6.72
C ILE A 202 -0.88 8.93 7.64
N PRO A 203 -0.59 8.95 8.97
CA PRO A 203 -1.16 9.89 9.92
C PRO A 203 -1.11 11.36 9.49
N SER A 204 0.03 11.84 8.97
CA SER A 204 0.16 13.20 8.44
C SER A 204 -0.65 13.51 7.18
N THR A 205 -1.04 12.50 6.41
CA THR A 205 -2.01 12.65 5.31
C THR A 205 -3.42 12.69 5.87
N TRP A 206 -3.74 11.80 6.81
CA TRP A 206 -5.04 11.78 7.48
C TRP A 206 -5.35 13.11 8.13
N GLU A 207 -4.42 13.69 8.91
CA GLU A 207 -4.58 14.98 9.57
C GLU A 207 -5.05 16.10 8.62
N ARG A 208 -4.58 16.08 7.37
CA ARG A 208 -4.89 17.12 6.37
C ARG A 208 -6.16 16.88 5.57
N TRP A 209 -6.52 15.61 5.37
CA TRP A 209 -7.54 15.23 4.38
C TRP A 209 -8.74 14.50 4.97
N ALA A 210 -8.68 14.08 6.24
CA ALA A 210 -9.70 13.32 6.93
C ALA A 210 -11.10 13.87 6.68
N SER A 211 -12.02 12.96 6.39
CA SER A 211 -13.39 13.24 6.02
C SER A 211 -14.31 12.25 6.69
N ASP A 212 -15.39 12.76 7.27
CA ASP A 212 -16.50 11.95 7.80
C ASP A 212 -17.39 11.50 6.62
N GLY A 213 -17.23 10.26 6.22
CA GLY A 213 -17.90 9.65 5.07
C GLY A 213 -19.18 8.91 5.42
N ASN A 214 -19.35 8.49 6.67
CA ASN A 214 -20.59 7.87 7.16
C ASN A 214 -21.55 8.85 7.85
N GLY A 215 -21.11 10.07 8.13
CA GLY A 215 -21.91 11.15 8.72
C GLY A 215 -22.12 11.01 10.24
N ASP A 216 -21.26 10.28 10.95
CA ASP A 216 -21.38 10.08 12.41
C ASP A 216 -20.73 11.20 13.25
N GLY A 217 -20.08 12.17 12.60
CA GLY A 217 -19.40 13.31 13.20
C GLY A 217 -17.93 13.06 13.53
N LEU A 218 -17.39 11.86 13.24
CA LEU A 218 -16.00 11.49 13.51
C LEU A 218 -15.35 10.94 12.25
N ALA A 219 -14.18 11.47 11.87
CA ALA A 219 -13.38 10.87 10.82
C ALA A 219 -12.42 9.83 11.42
N ASP A 220 -12.64 8.57 11.09
CA ASP A 220 -11.84 7.43 11.56
C ASP A 220 -11.19 6.67 10.39
N PRO A 221 -9.85 6.54 10.35
CA PRO A 221 -9.17 5.87 9.24
C PRO A 221 -9.49 4.38 9.11
N HIS A 222 -9.99 3.73 10.17
CA HIS A 222 -10.46 2.35 10.10
C HIS A 222 -11.87 2.21 9.54
N GLN A 223 -12.64 3.29 9.45
CA GLN A 223 -13.98 3.29 8.87
C GLN A 223 -13.87 3.47 7.34
N ILE A 224 -14.37 2.51 6.57
CA ILE A 224 -14.13 2.47 5.13
C ILE A 224 -14.82 3.60 4.36
N ASP A 225 -15.96 4.12 4.84
CA ASP A 225 -16.60 5.28 4.18
C ASP A 225 -15.76 6.55 4.34
N ASP A 226 -15.23 6.77 5.55
CA ASP A 226 -14.35 7.91 5.85
C ASP A 226 -13.05 7.81 5.07
N ALA A 227 -12.46 6.62 5.03
CA ALA A 227 -11.25 6.35 4.27
C ALA A 227 -11.48 6.54 2.76
N ALA A 228 -12.59 6.05 2.21
CA ALA A 228 -12.94 6.22 0.80
C ALA A 228 -13.17 7.69 0.43
N LEU A 229 -13.92 8.44 1.25
CA LEU A 229 -14.16 9.86 0.99
C LEU A 229 -12.88 10.68 1.13
N THR A 230 -12.04 10.37 2.12
CA THR A 230 -10.72 10.99 2.30
C THR A 230 -9.83 10.74 1.08
N ALA A 231 -9.79 9.50 0.56
CA ALA A 231 -9.03 9.15 -0.63
C ALA A 231 -9.54 9.90 -1.87
N ALA A 232 -10.85 9.96 -2.07
CA ALA A 232 -11.45 10.69 -3.17
C ALA A 232 -11.07 12.18 -3.13
N ARG A 233 -11.20 12.85 -1.97
CA ARG A 233 -10.80 14.25 -1.80
C ARG A 233 -9.30 14.47 -2.02
N TYR A 234 -8.47 13.56 -1.52
CA TYR A 234 -7.02 13.63 -1.72
C TYR A 234 -6.62 13.51 -3.20
N LEU A 235 -7.23 12.57 -3.93
CA LEU A 235 -6.97 12.38 -5.36
C LEU A 235 -7.45 13.58 -6.19
N CYS A 236 -8.59 14.17 -5.83
CA CYS A 236 -9.15 15.37 -6.45
C CYS A 236 -8.46 16.68 -6.04
N ALA A 237 -7.44 16.63 -5.17
CA ALA A 237 -6.72 17.80 -4.71
C ALA A 237 -6.05 18.56 -5.87
N GLY A 238 -6.00 19.89 -5.75
CA GLY A 238 -5.34 20.75 -6.75
C GLY A 238 -6.12 20.91 -8.06
N GLY A 239 -7.41 20.55 -8.10
CA GLY A 239 -8.25 20.70 -9.29
C GLY A 239 -7.99 19.66 -10.38
N ARG A 240 -7.48 18.48 -10.01
CA ARG A 240 -7.27 17.38 -10.96
C ARG A 240 -8.59 16.89 -11.52
N ASP A 241 -8.56 16.59 -12.81
CA ASP A 241 -9.58 15.84 -13.52
C ASP A 241 -9.14 14.38 -13.67
N MET A 242 -9.73 13.50 -12.86
CA MET A 242 -9.45 12.07 -12.81
C MET A 242 -10.03 11.30 -14.01
N ALA A 243 -10.76 11.96 -14.91
CA ALA A 243 -11.13 11.41 -16.20
C ALA A 243 -10.17 11.83 -17.34
N SER A 244 -9.07 12.53 -17.01
CA SER A 244 -7.95 12.79 -17.93
C SER A 244 -6.78 11.86 -17.61
N ALA A 245 -6.02 11.45 -18.62
CA ALA A 245 -4.83 10.61 -18.40
C ALA A 245 -3.80 11.32 -17.50
N GLU A 246 -3.52 12.60 -17.76
CA GLU A 246 -2.61 13.39 -16.92
C GLU A 246 -3.10 13.46 -15.46
N GLY A 247 -4.37 13.83 -15.25
CA GLY A 247 -4.93 14.00 -13.91
C GLY A 247 -5.03 12.69 -13.13
N TRP A 248 -5.46 11.60 -13.77
CA TRP A 248 -5.54 10.29 -13.13
C TRP A 248 -4.17 9.80 -12.68
N TRP A 249 -3.19 9.79 -13.58
CA TRP A 249 -1.84 9.33 -13.24
C TRP A 249 -1.17 10.22 -12.20
N ALA A 250 -1.30 11.55 -12.30
CA ALA A 250 -0.80 12.47 -11.27
C ALA A 250 -1.49 12.23 -9.91
N GLY A 251 -2.78 11.90 -9.91
CA GLY A 251 -3.54 11.53 -8.72
C GLY A 251 -2.97 10.29 -8.05
N ILE A 252 -2.87 9.18 -8.79
CA ILE A 252 -2.39 7.90 -8.25
C ILE A 252 -0.93 7.98 -7.81
N MET A 253 -0.07 8.65 -8.58
CA MET A 253 1.34 8.86 -8.21
C MET A 253 1.50 9.75 -6.96
N SER A 254 0.51 10.60 -6.65
CA SER A 254 0.49 11.35 -5.39
C SER A 254 0.06 10.49 -4.19
N TYR A 255 -0.71 9.43 -4.42
CA TYR A 255 -1.08 8.45 -3.40
C TYR A 255 0.12 7.56 -3.05
N ASN A 256 0.79 7.04 -4.07
CA ASN A 256 2.05 6.32 -3.95
C ASN A 256 2.91 6.60 -5.19
N ASN A 257 4.11 7.16 -4.99
CA ASN A 257 5.00 7.56 -6.08
C ASN A 257 5.76 6.35 -6.67
N SER A 258 5.00 5.42 -7.25
CA SER A 258 5.47 4.18 -7.88
C SER A 258 4.66 3.89 -9.14
N VAL A 259 5.34 3.78 -10.27
CA VAL A 259 4.70 3.43 -11.55
C VAL A 259 4.05 2.06 -11.49
N GLU A 260 4.73 1.09 -10.89
CA GLU A 260 4.22 -0.27 -10.71
C GLU A 260 2.91 -0.27 -9.90
N TYR A 261 2.87 0.52 -8.82
CA TYR A 261 1.65 0.69 -8.03
C TYR A 261 0.51 1.27 -8.89
N ALA A 262 0.80 2.33 -9.65
CA ALA A 262 -0.21 2.96 -10.49
C ALA A 262 -0.72 2.02 -11.59
N GLN A 263 0.15 1.19 -12.17
CA GLN A 263 -0.22 0.15 -13.12
C GLN A 263 -1.10 -0.95 -12.50
N LYS A 264 -0.85 -1.36 -11.25
CA LYS A 264 -1.72 -2.30 -10.51
C LYS A 264 -3.11 -1.71 -10.27
N VAL A 265 -3.17 -0.47 -9.77
CA VAL A 265 -4.43 0.24 -9.56
C VAL A 265 -5.18 0.40 -10.89
N PHE A 266 -4.48 0.72 -11.98
CA PHE A 266 -5.06 0.83 -13.31
C PHE A 266 -5.74 -0.47 -13.73
N GLY A 267 -5.01 -1.59 -13.70
CA GLY A 267 -5.50 -2.88 -14.15
C GLY A 267 -6.73 -3.35 -13.37
N LEU A 268 -6.72 -3.14 -12.05
CA LEU A 268 -7.86 -3.44 -11.18
C LEU A 268 -9.07 -2.56 -11.50
N ALA A 269 -8.88 -1.23 -11.57
CA ALA A 269 -9.96 -0.30 -11.87
C ALA A 269 -10.60 -0.57 -13.25
N ASP A 270 -9.78 -0.83 -14.28
CA ASP A 270 -10.26 -1.14 -15.63
C ASP A 270 -11.04 -2.46 -15.65
N THR A 271 -10.52 -3.49 -14.98
CA THR A 271 -11.19 -4.80 -14.86
C THR A 271 -12.53 -4.69 -14.15
N TYR A 272 -12.58 -4.02 -12.99
CA TYR A 272 -13.80 -3.84 -12.22
C TYR A 272 -14.86 -3.07 -13.03
N ALA A 273 -14.47 -1.97 -13.68
CA ALA A 273 -15.39 -1.18 -14.49
C ALA A 273 -15.98 -2.00 -15.66
N ARG A 274 -15.13 -2.73 -16.40
CA ARG A 274 -15.60 -3.55 -17.54
C ARG A 274 -16.52 -4.70 -17.13
N GLN A 275 -16.20 -5.37 -16.02
CA GLN A 275 -17.02 -6.45 -15.47
C GLN A 275 -18.38 -5.91 -15.00
N ALA A 276 -18.39 -4.76 -14.31
CA ALA A 276 -19.62 -4.09 -13.88
C ALA A 276 -20.51 -3.68 -15.06
N GLN A 277 -19.93 -3.12 -16.13
CA GLN A 277 -20.66 -2.76 -17.36
C GLN A 277 -21.26 -3.98 -18.06
N THR A 278 -20.50 -5.07 -18.15
CA THR A 278 -20.96 -6.32 -18.78
C THR A 278 -22.13 -6.94 -18.01
N ALA A 279 -22.16 -6.81 -16.69
CA ALA A 279 -23.25 -7.30 -15.85
C ALA A 279 -24.53 -6.44 -15.92
N GLN A 280 -24.45 -5.23 -16.49
CA GLN A 280 -25.58 -4.30 -16.63
C GLN A 280 -26.26 -4.37 -18.01
N GLY A 281 -25.58 -4.89 -19.03
CA GLY A 281 -26.08 -5.05 -20.41
C GLY A 281 -26.72 -6.41 -20.66
#